data_AF-A0A9D2AQX2-F1
#
_entry.id   AF-A0A9D2AQX2-F1
#
_cell.length_a   1.000
_cell.length_b   1.000
_cell.length_c   1.000
_cell.angle_alpha   90.00
_cell.angle_beta   90.00
_cell.angle_gamma   90.00
#
_symmetry.space_group_name_H-M   'P 1'
#
loop_
_entity.id
_entity.type
_entity.pdbx_description
1 polymer ?
#
loop_
_entity_poly.entity_id
_entity_poly.type
_entity_poly.pdbx_seq_one_letter_code
_entity_poly.pdbx_strand_id
1 'polypeptide(L)'
;MPVEEGEWLRERLREKGVDCVVQPLGDGLRSLLALPTKDCRVFVPWGGYAAAQEVLQEQADAETEFLREQLLRGADRLYLSARLEKKLRKTDPFRAAESVAAYCRRCIEGAGQITDEGRVTNCPRGGHYFRCLAEGFVFLVNSETMELLSVTPIRRG
;
A
#
# COMPACT_ATOMS: atom_id res chain seq x y z
N MET A 1 -1.62 -4.05 -13.47
CA MET A 1 -0.92 -5.27 -13.03
C MET A 1 -0.13 -5.79 -14.21
N PRO A 2 1.22 -5.70 -14.17
CA PRO A 2 2.14 -6.35 -15.09
C PRO A 2 1.68 -7.72 -15.61
N VAL A 3 1.99 -8.02 -16.87
CA VAL A 3 1.67 -9.33 -17.48
C VAL A 3 2.33 -10.48 -16.70
N GLU A 4 3.54 -10.27 -16.20
CA GLU A 4 4.24 -11.23 -15.33
C GLU A 4 3.50 -11.45 -14.00
N GLU A 5 2.99 -10.39 -13.38
CA GLU A 5 2.14 -10.49 -12.18
C GLU A 5 0.81 -11.20 -12.48
N GLY A 6 0.26 -11.04 -13.69
CA GLY A 6 -0.95 -11.75 -14.12
C GLY A 6 -0.74 -13.24 -14.34
N GLU A 7 0.40 -13.64 -14.88
CA GLU A 7 0.77 -15.04 -15.03
C GLU A 7 1.01 -15.69 -13.65
N TRP A 8 1.70 -14.98 -12.75
CA TRP A 8 1.84 -15.42 -11.35
C TRP A 8 0.48 -15.59 -10.66
N LEU A 9 -0.42 -14.62 -10.79
CA LEU A 9 -1.76 -14.70 -10.19
C LEU A 9 -2.56 -15.88 -10.77
N ARG A 10 -2.44 -16.13 -12.08
CA ARG A 10 -3.07 -17.30 -12.73
C ARG A 10 -2.59 -18.61 -12.13
N GLU A 11 -1.28 -18.75 -11.87
CA GLU A 11 -0.74 -19.96 -11.24
C GLU A 11 -1.32 -20.16 -9.83
N ARG A 12 -1.38 -19.11 -9.02
CA ARG A 12 -1.94 -19.17 -7.66
C ARG A 12 -3.44 -19.48 -7.63
N LEU A 13 -4.20 -18.92 -8.55
CA LEU A 13 -5.62 -19.24 -8.70
C LEU A 13 -5.83 -20.71 -9.11
N ARG A 14 -4.99 -21.20 -10.01
CA ARG A 14 -5.03 -22.59 -10.46
C ARG A 14 -4.68 -23.58 -9.34
N GLU A 15 -3.73 -23.24 -8.46
CA GLU A 15 -3.43 -24.03 -7.25
C GLU A 15 -4.66 -24.18 -6.35
N LYS A 16 -5.49 -23.14 -6.26
CA LYS A 16 -6.78 -23.17 -5.52
C LYS A 16 -7.95 -23.76 -6.34
N GLY A 17 -7.69 -24.33 -7.51
CA GLY A 17 -8.71 -24.93 -8.37
C GLY A 17 -9.63 -23.93 -9.05
N VAL A 18 -9.21 -22.66 -9.15
CA VAL A 18 -9.97 -21.59 -9.78
C VAL A 18 -9.48 -21.40 -11.21
N ASP A 19 -10.35 -21.67 -12.18
CA ASP A 19 -10.08 -21.33 -13.57
C ASP A 19 -10.07 -19.80 -13.75
N CYS A 20 -9.14 -19.28 -14.55
CA CYS A 20 -9.14 -17.87 -14.89
C CYS A 20 -8.56 -17.60 -16.28
N VAL A 21 -8.96 -16.47 -16.87
CA VAL A 21 -8.49 -15.99 -18.17
C VAL A 21 -7.70 -14.70 -17.97
N VAL A 22 -6.44 -14.69 -18.39
CA VAL A 22 -5.60 -13.50 -18.39
C VAL A 22 -5.71 -12.83 -19.76
N GLN A 23 -6.14 -11.58 -19.78
CA GLN A 23 -6.21 -10.77 -21.00
C GLN A 23 -5.20 -9.62 -20.91
N PRO A 24 -4.23 -9.52 -21.83
CA PRO A 24 -3.34 -8.36 -21.88
C PRO A 24 -4.13 -7.08 -22.15
N LEU A 25 -3.81 -6.01 -21.43
CA LEU A 25 -4.40 -4.70 -21.56
C LEU A 25 -3.38 -3.78 -22.25
N GLY A 26 -3.65 -3.42 -23.49
CA GLY A 26 -2.84 -2.48 -24.26
C GLY A 26 -3.40 -1.07 -24.23
N ASP A 27 -2.52 -0.07 -24.32
CA ASP A 27 -2.84 1.36 -24.41
C ASP A 27 -3.04 1.83 -25.88
N GLY A 28 -3.33 0.91 -26.80
CA GLY A 28 -3.49 1.19 -28.24
C GLY A 28 -2.16 1.44 -28.96
N LEU A 29 -1.30 2.29 -28.41
CA LEU A 29 0.02 2.59 -28.96
C LEU A 29 0.95 1.38 -28.93
N ARG A 30 1.04 0.69 -27.78
CA ARG A 30 1.86 -0.52 -27.66
C ARG A 30 1.34 -1.66 -28.52
N SER A 31 0.02 -1.81 -28.60
CA SER A 31 -0.61 -2.80 -29.46
C SER A 31 -0.31 -2.54 -30.94
N LEU A 32 -0.37 -1.27 -31.38
CA LEU A 32 -0.06 -0.87 -32.74
C LEU A 32 1.42 -1.08 -33.10
N LEU A 33 2.31 -0.93 -32.12
CA LEU A 33 3.75 -1.14 -32.26
C LEU A 33 4.18 -2.59 -31.96
N ALA A 34 3.24 -3.51 -31.73
CA ALA A 34 3.50 -4.89 -31.30
C ALA A 34 4.45 -5.01 -30.09
N LEU A 35 4.44 -4.00 -29.21
CA LEU A 35 5.26 -3.98 -28.00
C LEU A 35 4.58 -4.79 -26.89
N PRO A 36 5.37 -5.40 -25.97
CA PRO A 36 4.82 -6.08 -24.81
C PRO A 36 3.87 -5.17 -24.04
N THR A 37 2.65 -5.65 -23.79
CA THR A 37 1.68 -4.92 -22.97
C THR A 37 2.17 -4.91 -21.52
N LYS A 38 1.98 -3.77 -20.86
CA LYS A 38 2.45 -3.56 -19.49
C LYS A 38 1.44 -3.97 -18.44
N ASP A 39 0.21 -4.20 -18.85
CA ASP A 39 -0.89 -4.49 -17.95
C ASP A 39 -1.69 -5.67 -18.46
N CYS A 40 -2.41 -6.32 -17.56
CA CYS A 40 -3.37 -7.36 -17.88
C CYS A 40 -4.60 -7.26 -16.97
N ARG A 41 -5.66 -7.94 -17.38
CA ARG A 41 -6.87 -8.19 -16.59
C ARG A 41 -7.01 -9.68 -16.39
N VAL A 42 -7.40 -10.08 -15.18
CA VAL A 42 -7.68 -11.48 -14.85
C VAL A 42 -9.16 -11.62 -14.63
N PHE A 43 -9.79 -12.48 -15.42
CA PHE A 43 -11.20 -12.79 -15.33
C PHE A 43 -11.37 -14.15 -14.66
N VAL A 44 -12.19 -14.18 -13.62
CA VAL A 44 -12.49 -15.38 -12.83
C VAL A 44 -13.99 -15.65 -12.94
N PRO A 45 -14.43 -16.91 -13.13
CA PRO A 45 -15.84 -17.28 -13.05
C PRO A 45 -16.42 -16.89 -11.69
N TRP A 46 -17.71 -16.51 -11.68
CA TRP A 46 -18.37 -16.08 -10.44
C TRP A 46 -18.23 -17.08 -9.29
N GLY A 47 -18.31 -18.39 -9.58
CA GLY A 47 -18.13 -19.45 -8.57
C GLY A 47 -16.75 -19.49 -7.93
N GLY A 48 -15.71 -18.97 -8.60
CA GLY A 48 -14.34 -18.88 -8.08
C GLY A 48 -13.99 -17.50 -7.51
N TYR A 49 -14.93 -16.55 -7.51
CA TYR A 49 -14.66 -15.17 -7.10
C TYR A 49 -14.19 -15.06 -5.65
N ALA A 50 -14.82 -15.80 -4.72
CA ALA A 50 -14.45 -15.79 -3.30
C ALA A 50 -13.02 -16.31 -3.09
N ALA A 51 -12.67 -17.44 -3.72
CA ALA A 51 -11.33 -18.01 -3.65
C ALA A 51 -10.28 -17.08 -4.30
N ALA A 52 -10.64 -16.37 -5.38
CA ALA A 52 -9.76 -15.39 -5.99
C ALA A 52 -9.52 -14.18 -5.08
N GLN A 53 -10.56 -13.72 -4.39
CA GLN A 53 -10.44 -12.65 -3.40
C GLN A 53 -9.53 -13.06 -2.24
N GLU A 54 -9.61 -14.31 -1.77
CA GLU A 54 -8.70 -14.83 -0.75
C GLU A 54 -7.24 -14.80 -1.20
N VAL A 55 -6.93 -15.23 -2.42
CA VAL A 55 -5.55 -15.19 -2.95
C VAL A 55 -5.02 -13.75 -3.01
N LEU A 56 -5.85 -12.81 -3.45
CA LEU A 56 -5.47 -11.40 -3.49
C LEU A 56 -5.27 -10.82 -2.09
N GLN A 57 -6.11 -11.22 -1.13
CA GLN A 57 -5.99 -10.80 0.26
C GLN A 57 -4.71 -11.34 0.89
N GLU A 58 -4.42 -12.64 0.72
CA GLU A 58 -3.17 -13.26 1.22
C GLU A 58 -1.93 -12.53 0.68
N GLN A 59 -1.95 -12.15 -0.60
CA GLN A 59 -0.86 -11.40 -1.20
C GLN A 59 -0.75 -9.98 -0.64
N ALA A 60 -1.88 -9.28 -0.48
CA ALA A 60 -1.90 -7.94 0.10
C ALA A 60 -1.44 -7.93 1.56
N ASP A 61 -1.77 -8.98 2.32
CA ASP A 61 -1.34 -9.16 3.70
C ASP A 61 0.18 -9.41 3.75
N ALA A 62 0.69 -10.31 2.90
CA ALA A 62 2.13 -10.57 2.80
C ALA A 62 2.94 -9.33 2.39
N GLU A 63 2.45 -8.55 1.43
CA GLU A 63 3.06 -7.27 1.04
C GLU A 63 3.02 -6.26 2.19
N THR A 64 1.88 -6.16 2.89
CA THR A 64 1.72 -5.30 4.06
C THR A 64 2.74 -5.66 5.15
N GLU A 65 2.91 -6.95 5.47
CA GLU A 65 3.91 -7.40 6.45
C GLU A 65 5.33 -7.02 6.02
N PHE A 66 5.69 -7.27 4.77
CA PHE A 66 7.01 -6.95 4.23
C PHE A 66 7.30 -5.44 4.31
N LEU A 67 6.34 -4.59 3.91
CA LEU A 67 6.48 -3.15 3.99
C LEU A 67 6.51 -2.65 5.44
N ARG A 68 5.75 -3.30 6.34
CA ARG A 68 5.79 -3.01 7.77
C ARG A 68 7.18 -3.25 8.31
N GLU A 69 7.78 -4.41 8.04
CA GLU A 69 9.14 -4.71 8.48
C GLU A 69 10.16 -3.66 7.99
N GLN A 70 10.03 -3.18 6.75
CA GLN A 70 10.89 -2.11 6.23
C GLN A 70 10.72 -0.81 7.00
N LEU A 71 9.48 -0.39 7.24
CA LEU A 71 9.17 0.82 8.02
C LEU A 71 9.70 0.73 9.45
N LEU A 72 9.54 -0.42 10.09
CA LEU A 72 9.92 -0.61 11.49
C LEU A 72 11.43 -0.55 11.72
N ARG A 73 12.25 -0.90 10.71
CA ARG A 73 13.72 -0.70 10.78
C ARG A 73 14.11 0.77 11.00
N GLY A 74 13.28 1.70 10.53
CA GLY A 74 13.49 3.15 10.67
C GLY A 74 12.58 3.83 11.68
N ALA A 75 11.65 3.11 12.34
CA ALA A 75 10.56 3.72 13.10
C ALA A 75 11.01 4.59 14.27
N ASP A 76 12.19 4.33 14.84
CA ASP A 76 12.79 5.19 15.89
C ASP A 76 13.14 6.59 15.38
N ARG A 77 13.29 6.76 14.06
CA ARG A 77 13.61 8.04 13.41
C ARG A 77 12.36 8.77 12.91
N LEU A 78 11.16 8.22 13.16
CA LEU A 78 9.92 8.83 12.71
C LEU A 78 9.80 10.25 13.30
N TYR A 79 9.71 11.24 12.42
CA TYR A 79 9.55 12.62 12.84
C TYR A 79 8.39 13.31 12.13
N LEU A 80 7.90 14.40 12.73
CA LEU A 80 6.82 15.22 12.21
C LEU A 80 7.29 16.65 12.05
N SER A 81 6.83 17.32 11.00
CA SER A 81 6.97 18.78 10.93
C SER A 81 6.14 19.45 12.03
N ALA A 82 6.64 20.56 12.58
CA ALA A 82 5.93 21.32 13.62
C ALA A 82 4.52 21.77 13.18
N ARG A 83 4.35 22.03 11.87
CA ARG A 83 3.05 22.35 11.27
C ARG A 83 2.08 21.16 11.36
N LEU A 84 2.54 19.95 11.03
CA LEU A 84 1.72 18.75 11.09
C LEU A 84 1.36 18.40 12.53
N GLU A 85 2.34 18.46 13.45
CA GLU A 85 2.09 18.21 14.87
C GLU A 85 1.03 19.16 15.44
N LYS A 86 1.15 20.48 15.17
CA LYS A 86 0.16 21.47 15.59
C LYS A 86 -1.24 21.19 15.04
N LYS A 87 -1.34 20.64 13.81
CA LYS A 87 -2.62 20.24 13.21
C LYS A 87 -3.18 19.01 13.93
N LEU A 88 -2.35 17.99 14.16
CA LEU A 88 -2.75 16.75 14.81
C LEU A 88 -3.24 16.97 16.24
N ARG A 89 -2.57 17.81 17.04
CA ARG A 89 -2.98 18.13 18.42
C ARG A 89 -4.40 18.70 18.55
N LYS A 90 -5.01 19.16 17.45
CA LYS A 90 -6.40 19.65 17.45
C LYS A 90 -7.42 18.52 17.35
N THR A 91 -7.02 17.34 16.89
CA THR A 91 -7.88 16.18 16.61
C THR A 91 -7.75 15.16 17.73
N ASP A 92 -8.87 14.65 18.23
CA ASP A 92 -8.87 13.46 19.09
C ASP A 92 -8.63 12.23 18.20
N PRO A 93 -7.74 11.27 18.53
CA PRO A 93 -7.09 11.00 19.83
C PRO A 93 -5.75 11.71 20.08
N PHE A 94 -5.17 12.40 19.09
CA PHE A 94 -3.83 12.99 19.21
C PHE A 94 -3.72 14.09 20.27
N ARG A 95 -4.84 14.73 20.64
CA ARG A 95 -4.87 15.73 21.72
C ARG A 95 -4.54 15.12 23.08
N ALA A 96 -5.00 13.89 23.34
CA ALA A 96 -4.79 13.18 24.60
C ALA A 96 -3.44 12.46 24.66
N ALA A 97 -2.73 12.36 23.54
CA ALA A 97 -1.43 11.69 23.48
C ALA A 97 -0.34 12.54 24.16
N GLU A 98 0.43 11.92 25.06
CA GLU A 98 1.63 12.53 25.66
C GLU A 98 2.65 12.93 24.58
N SER A 99 2.83 12.08 23.58
CA SER A 99 3.63 12.33 22.39
C SER A 99 2.85 11.96 21.13
N VAL A 100 2.62 12.96 20.27
CA VAL A 100 1.98 12.78 18.96
C VAL A 100 2.81 11.82 18.09
N ALA A 101 4.14 11.95 18.12
CA ALA A 101 5.03 11.09 17.37
C ALA A 101 4.95 9.63 17.82
N ALA A 102 4.97 9.38 19.13
CA ALA A 102 4.84 8.03 19.68
C ALA A 102 3.46 7.43 19.37
N TYR A 103 2.40 8.25 19.38
CA TYR A 103 1.06 7.80 18.99
C TYR A 103 1.01 7.42 17.51
N CYS A 104 1.51 8.27 16.60
CA CYS A 104 1.58 7.96 15.17
C CYS A 104 2.37 6.68 14.90
N ARG A 105 3.50 6.49 15.58
CA ARG A 105 4.32 5.27 15.45
C ARG A 105 3.51 4.01 15.80
N ARG A 106 2.82 4.00 16.94
CA ARG A 106 1.95 2.87 17.33
C ARG A 106 0.84 2.60 16.32
N CYS A 107 0.25 3.65 15.75
CA CYS A 107 -0.75 3.49 14.68
C CYS A 107 -0.15 2.87 13.41
N ILE A 108 1.06 3.27 13.02
CA ILE A 108 1.75 2.72 11.85
C ILE A 108 2.17 1.25 12.12
N GLU A 109 2.67 0.94 13.31
CA GLU A 109 2.98 -0.42 13.77
C GLU A 109 1.75 -1.33 13.69
N GLY A 110 0.58 -0.84 14.11
CA GLY A 110 -0.69 -1.56 14.04
C GLY A 110 -1.49 -1.34 12.76
N ALA A 111 -0.91 -0.79 11.69
CA ALA A 111 -1.63 -0.53 10.45
C ALA A 111 -2.09 -1.85 9.82
N GLY A 112 -3.39 -1.94 9.52
CA GLY A 112 -3.99 -3.13 8.91
C GLY A 112 -3.64 -3.30 7.43
N GLN A 113 -3.22 -2.22 6.77
CA GLN A 113 -2.72 -2.26 5.40
C GLN A 113 -1.61 -1.23 5.20
N ILE A 114 -0.56 -1.61 4.48
CA ILE A 114 0.51 -0.71 4.07
C ILE A 114 0.73 -0.90 2.57
N THR A 115 0.75 0.21 1.82
CA THR A 115 0.96 0.19 0.36
C THR A 115 2.10 1.11 -0.05
N ASP A 116 2.82 0.72 -1.10
CA ASP A 116 3.82 1.55 -1.75
C ASP A 116 3.17 2.44 -2.83
N GLU A 117 3.08 3.73 -2.56
CA GLU A 117 2.55 4.75 -3.47
C GLU A 117 3.61 5.27 -4.45
N GLY A 118 4.77 4.62 -4.49
CA GLY A 118 5.82 4.84 -5.47
C GLY A 118 6.95 5.74 -4.98
N ARG A 119 7.87 6.02 -5.91
CA ARG A 119 9.15 6.67 -5.60
C ARG A 119 9.01 8.16 -5.31
N VAL A 120 9.81 8.61 -4.36
CA VAL A 120 10.04 10.03 -4.09
C VAL A 120 10.92 10.62 -5.19
N THR A 121 10.31 11.27 -6.17
CA THR A 121 10.99 11.79 -7.37
C THR A 121 12.06 12.85 -7.08
N ASN A 122 11.95 13.56 -5.96
CA ASN A 122 12.86 14.64 -5.57
C ASN A 122 13.87 14.23 -4.48
N CYS A 123 14.02 12.94 -4.16
CA CYS A 123 14.99 12.49 -3.16
C CYS A 123 16.24 11.87 -3.83
N PRO A 124 17.42 12.49 -3.72
CA PRO A 124 18.64 11.98 -4.36
C PRO A 124 19.12 10.63 -3.79
N ARG A 125 18.74 10.30 -2.56
CA ARG A 125 19.05 9.00 -1.93
C ARG A 125 18.07 7.89 -2.33
N GLY A 126 17.04 8.21 -3.11
CA GLY A 126 15.90 7.35 -3.31
C GLY A 126 14.91 7.46 -2.14
N GLY A 127 13.90 6.60 -2.14
CA GLY A 127 12.83 6.61 -1.15
C GLY A 127 11.49 6.34 -1.80
N HIS A 128 10.57 5.83 -1.01
CA HIS A 128 9.21 5.48 -1.41
C HIS A 128 8.21 6.15 -0.48
N TYR A 129 7.03 6.44 -1.00
CA TYR A 129 5.92 6.91 -0.20
C TYR A 129 5.13 5.69 0.28
N PHE A 130 5.18 5.42 1.57
CA PHE A 130 4.38 4.37 2.17
C PHE A 130 3.11 4.96 2.76
N ARG A 131 1.98 4.43 2.31
CA ARG A 131 0.66 4.76 2.84
C ARG A 131 0.24 3.69 3.82
N CYS A 132 0.06 4.07 5.07
CA CYS A 132 -0.35 3.17 6.15
C CYS A 132 -1.80 3.46 6.52
N LEU A 133 -2.67 2.45 6.38
CA LEU A 133 -4.06 2.49 6.82
C LEU A 133 -4.15 1.92 8.23
N ALA A 134 -4.32 2.79 9.21
CA ALA A 134 -4.57 2.38 10.59
C ALA A 134 -6.01 2.73 11.00
N GLU A 135 -6.40 2.29 12.20
CA GLU A 135 -7.74 2.54 12.70
C GLU A 135 -8.05 4.05 12.75
N GLY A 136 -8.98 4.48 11.89
CA GLY A 136 -9.46 5.87 11.83
C GLY A 136 -8.55 6.85 11.08
N PHE A 137 -7.35 6.45 10.63
CA PHE A 137 -6.40 7.37 9.99
C PHE A 137 -5.60 6.72 8.86
N VAL A 138 -5.31 7.52 7.84
CA VAL A 138 -4.33 7.23 6.78
C VAL A 138 -3.09 8.06 7.02
N PHE A 139 -1.94 7.41 7.11
CA PHE A 139 -0.64 8.02 7.28
C PHE A 139 0.14 7.92 5.97
N LEU A 140 0.83 8.99 5.58
CA LEU A 140 1.78 8.97 4.47
C LEU A 140 3.18 9.23 5.00
N VAL A 141 4.08 8.26 4.80
CA VAL A 141 5.44 8.26 5.34
C VAL A 141 6.44 8.25 4.19
N ASN A 142 7.48 9.06 4.28
CA ASN A 142 8.65 8.93 3.41
C ASN A 142 9.58 7.85 3.99
N SER A 143 9.79 6.75 3.26
CA SER A 143 10.56 5.61 3.75
C SER A 143 12.05 5.87 3.94
N GLU A 144 12.61 6.88 3.27
CA GLU A 144 14.03 7.23 3.39
C GLU A 144 14.27 8.17 4.57
N THR A 145 13.48 9.23 4.69
CA THR A 145 13.66 10.22 5.76
C THR A 145 12.94 9.84 7.05
N MET A 146 11.98 8.92 6.99
CA MET A 146 11.03 8.63 8.07
C MET A 146 10.21 9.86 8.47
N GLU A 147 10.02 10.80 7.55
CA GLU A 147 9.11 11.92 7.77
C GLU A 147 7.66 11.50 7.62
N LEU A 148 6.82 11.87 8.58
CA LEU A 148 5.39 11.83 8.43
C LEU A 148 4.92 13.04 7.63
N LEU A 149 4.53 12.81 6.38
CA LEU A 149 4.15 13.86 5.44
C LEU A 149 2.71 14.32 5.64
N SER A 150 1.82 13.37 5.92
CA SER A 150 0.42 13.68 6.16
C SER A 150 -0.27 12.63 7.01
N VAL A 151 -1.33 13.07 7.70
CA VAL A 151 -2.28 12.23 8.41
C VAL A 151 -3.68 12.70 8.07
N THR A 152 -4.50 11.77 7.57
CA THR A 152 -5.85 12.05 7.11
C THR A 152 -6.84 11.16 7.85
N PRO A 153 -7.84 11.71 8.56
CA PRO A 153 -8.86 10.91 9.21
C PRO A 153 -9.73 10.20 8.16
N ILE A 154 -10.05 8.94 8.44
CA ILE A 154 -11.02 8.16 7.66
C ILE A 154 -12.41 8.58 8.15
N ARG A 155 -13.18 9.27 7.31
CA ARG A 155 -14.59 9.51 7.61
C ARG A 155 -15.35 8.20 7.45
N ARG A 156 -15.78 7.59 8.55
CA ARG A 156 -16.86 6.59 8.50
C ARG A 156 -18.13 7.36 8.12
N GLY A 157 -18.62 7.12 6.91
CA GLY A 157 -19.93 7.63 6.44
C GLY A 157 -21.07 6.88 7.09
#